data_AF-A0A086PE81-F1
#
_entry.id   AF-A0A086PE81-F1
#
_cell.length_a   1.000
_cell.length_b   1.000
_cell.length_c   1.000
_cell.angle_alpha   90.00
_cell.angle_beta   90.00
_cell.angle_gamma   90.00
#
_symmetry.space_group_name_H-M   'P 1'
#
loop_
_entity.id
_entity.type
_entity.pdbx_description
1 polymer ?
#
loop_
_entity_poly.entity_id
_entity_poly.type
_entity_poly.pdbx_seq_one_letter_code
_entity_poly.pdbx_strand_id
1 'polypeptide(L)'
;MLQTENQFPYPGSIALFLGLRWRVLSHAADGTAHIAREGDAASLTRRANINELVDPKIADENAMIALTDMSEAAARIGLFIARQLRDANEVTMSDLRRQLAEASREGRIPAPRDNFQIAMLLRRLGWRKVGYVKESYGTSARYARGAVQ
;
A
#
# COMPACT_ATOMS: atom_id res chain seq x y z
N MET A 1 34.12 -11.81 4.38
CA MET A 1 32.87 -11.58 3.62
C MET A 1 32.48 -10.12 3.79
N LEU A 2 32.76 -9.27 2.80
CA LEU A 2 32.20 -7.92 2.78
C LEU A 2 30.74 -8.04 2.35
N GLN A 3 29.80 -8.02 3.31
CA GLN A 3 28.42 -7.68 3.00
C GLN A 3 28.41 -6.19 2.72
N THR A 4 28.62 -5.81 1.45
CA THR A 4 28.27 -4.46 1.01
C THR A 4 26.75 -4.38 1.14
N GLU A 5 26.27 -3.67 2.15
CA GLU A 5 24.86 -3.29 2.24
C GLU A 5 24.56 -2.46 1.00
N ASN A 6 23.98 -3.09 -0.03
CA ASN A 6 23.48 -2.37 -1.18
C ASN A 6 22.41 -1.41 -0.67
N GLN A 7 22.74 -0.11 -0.66
CA GLN A 7 21.78 0.92 -0.27
C GLN A 7 20.58 0.82 -1.21
N PHE A 8 19.41 0.61 -0.62
CA PHE A 8 18.15 0.65 -1.34
C PHE A 8 17.92 2.06 -1.91
N PRO A 9 17.30 2.19 -3.10
CA PRO A 9 16.87 1.14 -4.03
C PRO A 9 18.04 0.53 -4.81
N TYR A 10 17.91 -0.73 -5.26
CA TYR A 10 18.88 -1.40 -6.15
C TYR A 10 18.16 -1.98 -7.38
N PRO A 11 18.83 -2.12 -8.55
CA PRO A 11 18.21 -2.71 -9.73
C PRO A 11 17.67 -4.12 -9.44
N GLY A 12 16.42 -4.36 -9.83
CA GLY A 12 15.66 -5.57 -9.53
C GLY A 12 14.81 -5.50 -8.25
N SER A 13 15.02 -4.51 -7.38
CA SER A 13 14.19 -4.34 -6.18
C SER A 13 12.78 -3.83 -6.50
N ILE A 14 11.86 -4.02 -5.55
CA ILE A 14 10.55 -3.35 -5.57
C ILE A 14 10.61 -2.14 -4.64
N ALA A 15 10.18 -0.99 -5.15
CA ALA A 15 10.12 0.27 -4.43
C ALA A 15 8.72 0.87 -4.48
N LEU A 16 8.37 1.64 -3.45
CA LEU A 16 7.21 2.50 -3.49
C LEU A 16 7.59 3.83 -4.13
N PHE A 17 6.90 4.21 -5.21
CA PHE A 17 6.99 5.53 -5.83
C PHE A 17 5.60 6.13 -5.93
N LEU A 18 5.42 7.31 -5.31
CA LEU A 18 4.09 7.89 -5.04
C LEU A 18 3.15 6.89 -4.33
N GLY A 19 3.75 5.96 -3.58
CA GLY A 19 3.07 4.90 -2.84
C GLY A 19 2.65 3.67 -3.63
N LEU A 20 2.72 3.69 -4.96
CA LEU A 20 2.49 2.49 -5.76
C LEU A 20 3.76 1.65 -5.74
N ARG A 21 3.66 0.31 -5.86
CA ARG A 21 4.83 -0.56 -6.01
C ARG A 21 5.31 -0.55 -7.45
N TRP A 22 6.61 -0.35 -7.62
CA TRP A 22 7.31 -0.33 -8.88
C TRP A 22 8.58 -1.18 -8.77
N ARG A 23 8.89 -1.91 -9.84
CA ARG A 23 10.17 -2.58 -10.02
C ARG A 23 11.21 -1.58 -10.51
N VAL A 24 12.35 -1.53 -9.83
CA VAL A 24 13.52 -0.74 -10.25
C VAL A 24 14.23 -1.53 -11.34
N LEU A 25 14.30 -0.97 -12.55
CA LEU A 25 14.95 -1.62 -13.69
C LEU A 25 16.44 -1.29 -13.76
N SER A 26 16.78 -0.01 -13.60
CA SER A 26 18.17 0.47 -13.67
C SER A 26 18.31 1.84 -13.00
N HIS A 27 19.55 2.16 -12.60
CA HIS A 27 19.92 3.50 -12.14
C HIS A 27 20.56 4.26 -13.29
N ALA A 28 20.27 5.54 -13.36
CA ALA A 28 20.92 6.47 -14.27
C ALA A 28 21.97 7.30 -13.51
N ALA A 29 22.96 7.80 -14.24
CA ALA A 29 24.05 8.60 -13.69
C ALA A 29 23.60 9.96 -13.11
N ASP A 30 22.38 10.39 -13.42
CA ASP A 30 21.78 11.64 -12.94
C ASP A 30 21.04 11.50 -11.58
N GLY A 31 21.20 10.37 -10.89
CA GLY A 31 20.54 10.11 -9.60
C GLY A 31 19.06 9.72 -9.72
N THR A 32 18.60 9.38 -10.92
CA THR A 32 17.24 8.85 -11.16
C THR A 32 17.26 7.34 -11.39
N ALA A 33 16.12 6.69 -11.15
CA ALA A 33 15.90 5.29 -11.44
C ALA A 33 14.82 5.13 -12.52
N HIS A 34 15.05 4.20 -13.44
CA HIS A 34 14.02 3.71 -14.36
C HIS A 34 13.19 2.67 -13.63
N ILE A 35 11.88 2.89 -13.57
CA ILE A 35 10.95 2.07 -12.80
C ILE A 35 9.79 1.59 -13.69
N ALA A 36 9.35 0.36 -13.47
CA ALA A 36 8.17 -0.23 -14.11
C ALA A 36 7.12 -0.58 -13.06
N ARG A 37 5.85 -0.28 -13.34
CA ARG A 37 4.78 -0.54 -12.38
C ARG A 37 4.62 -2.03 -12.11
N GLU A 38 4.23 -2.41 -10.91
CA GLU A 38 3.92 -3.81 -10.58
C GLU A 38 2.41 -4.10 -10.78
N GLY A 39 2.06 -5.31 -11.23
CA GLY A 39 0.66 -5.77 -11.43
C GLY A 39 0.11 -5.55 -12.84
N ASP A 40 -1.22 -5.46 -12.98
CA ASP A 40 -1.93 -5.43 -14.29
C ASP A 40 -1.52 -4.29 -15.22
N ALA A 41 -0.86 -3.26 -14.70
CA ALA A 41 -0.34 -2.12 -15.45
C ALA A 41 1.18 -2.15 -15.62
N ALA A 42 1.82 -3.33 -15.63
CA ALA A 42 3.28 -3.48 -15.69
C ALA A 42 3.96 -2.92 -16.94
N SER A 43 3.19 -2.59 -17.98
CA SER A 43 3.68 -1.86 -19.15
C SER A 43 3.99 -0.38 -18.88
N LEU A 44 3.52 0.19 -17.77
CA LEU A 44 3.80 1.59 -17.41
C LEU A 44 5.21 1.72 -16.85
N THR A 45 6.08 2.39 -17.60
CA THR A 45 7.44 2.75 -17.19
C THR A 45 7.58 4.24 -16.93
N ARG A 46 8.46 4.63 -16.01
CA ARG A 46 8.76 6.04 -15.68
C ARG A 46 10.19 6.20 -15.17
N ARG A 47 10.70 7.44 -15.15
CA ARG A 47 11.88 7.83 -14.36
C ARG A 47 11.46 8.55 -13.08
N ALA A 48 12.03 8.14 -11.95
CA ALA A 48 11.78 8.72 -10.63
C ALA A 48 13.11 9.08 -9.96
N ASN A 49 13.11 10.08 -9.08
CA ASN A 49 14.29 10.36 -8.27
C ASN A 49 14.52 9.18 -7.29
N ILE A 50 15.76 8.73 -7.16
CA ILE A 50 16.11 7.62 -6.24
C ILE A 50 15.67 7.93 -4.80
N ASN A 51 15.76 9.19 -4.37
CA ASN A 51 15.37 9.61 -3.02
C ASN A 51 13.85 9.59 -2.78
N GLU A 52 13.04 9.50 -3.84
CA GLU A 52 11.58 9.38 -3.75
C GLU A 52 11.12 7.91 -3.69
N LEU A 53 12.06 6.96 -3.82
CA LEU A 53 11.79 5.53 -3.76
C LEU A 53 11.92 5.04 -2.32
N VAL A 54 10.81 4.51 -1.79
CA VAL A 54 10.75 4.01 -0.40
C VAL A 54 10.70 2.48 -0.41
N ASP A 55 11.42 1.83 0.51
CA ASP A 55 11.33 0.38 0.69
C ASP A 55 9.91 0.02 1.18
N PRO A 56 9.16 -0.86 0.47
CA PRO A 56 7.85 -1.31 0.91
C PRO A 56 7.83 -1.87 2.34
N LYS A 57 8.92 -2.51 2.78
CA LYS A 57 9.05 -3.05 4.14
C LYS A 57 9.11 -1.93 5.18
N ILE A 58 9.91 -0.91 4.96
CA ILE A 58 10.01 0.25 5.85
C ILE A 58 8.67 0.98 5.92
N ALA A 59 7.97 1.11 4.79
CA ALA A 59 6.63 1.70 4.76
C ALA A 59 5.59 0.87 5.54
N ASP A 60 5.65 -0.47 5.42
CA ASP A 60 4.80 -1.37 6.20
C ASP A 60 5.11 -1.27 7.70
N GLU A 61 6.38 -1.22 8.10
CA GLU A 61 6.80 -1.05 9.50
C GLU A 61 6.32 0.27 10.10
N ASN A 62 6.46 1.38 9.37
CA ASN A 62 5.95 2.69 9.79
C ASN A 62 4.42 2.70 9.91
N ALA A 63 3.72 2.04 8.98
CA ALA A 63 2.27 1.88 9.04
C ALA A 63 1.83 1.06 10.27
N MET A 64 2.61 0.05 10.65
CA MET A 64 2.37 -0.76 11.85
C MET A 64 2.59 0.04 13.14
N ILE A 65 3.62 0.89 13.19
CA ILE A 65 3.86 1.81 14.30
C ILE A 65 2.67 2.79 14.43
N ALA A 66 2.13 3.31 13.33
CA ALA A 66 0.98 4.22 13.37
C ALA A 66 -0.32 3.58 13.95
N LEU A 67 -0.37 2.25 14.08
CA LEU A 67 -1.51 1.53 14.67
C LEU A 67 -1.40 1.34 16.19
N THR A 68 -0.25 1.62 16.82
CA THR A 68 -0.08 1.39 18.27
C THR A 68 -0.94 2.31 19.14
N ASP A 69 -1.35 3.47 18.62
CA ASP A 69 -2.20 4.45 19.33
C ASP A 69 -3.71 4.22 19.11
N MET A 70 -4.14 2.98 18.84
CA MET A 70 -5.53 2.63 18.53
C MET A 70 -6.17 1.74 19.59
N SER A 71 -7.50 1.81 19.68
CA SER A 71 -8.25 0.79 20.41
C SER A 71 -7.95 -0.59 19.84
N GLU A 72 -7.92 -1.61 20.71
CA GLU A 72 -7.58 -2.99 20.32
C GLU A 72 -8.43 -3.48 19.13
N ALA A 73 -9.72 -3.13 19.12
CA ALA A 73 -10.62 -3.47 18.03
C ALA A 73 -10.20 -2.85 16.68
N ALA A 74 -9.81 -1.57 16.68
CA ALA A 74 -9.37 -0.89 15.47
C ALA A 74 -7.98 -1.34 15.03
N ALA A 75 -7.08 -1.68 15.97
CA ALA A 75 -5.79 -2.27 15.67
C ALA A 75 -5.95 -3.63 14.97
N ARG A 76 -6.84 -4.52 15.46
CA ARG A 76 -7.13 -5.82 14.80
C ARG A 76 -7.64 -5.66 13.37
N ILE A 77 -8.55 -4.71 13.13
CA ILE A 77 -9.03 -4.39 11.79
C ILE A 77 -7.87 -3.85 10.94
N GLY A 78 -7.09 -2.91 11.46
CA GLY A 78 -5.93 -2.33 10.78
C GLY A 78 -4.89 -3.36 10.38
N LEU A 79 -4.54 -4.28 11.28
CA LEU A 79 -3.62 -5.40 11.03
C LEU A 79 -4.14 -6.33 9.93
N PHE A 80 -5.43 -6.63 9.96
CA PHE A 80 -6.05 -7.43 8.91
C PHE A 80 -5.98 -6.74 7.55
N ILE A 81 -6.32 -5.43 7.49
CA ILE A 81 -6.20 -4.63 6.27
C ILE A 81 -4.74 -4.61 5.78
N ALA A 82 -3.77 -4.35 6.66
CA ALA A 82 -2.36 -4.30 6.30
C ALA A 82 -1.88 -5.63 5.70
N ARG A 83 -2.25 -6.76 6.31
CA ARG A 83 -1.93 -8.09 5.80
C ARG A 83 -2.56 -8.33 4.43
N GLN A 84 -3.84 -8.00 4.27
CA GLN A 84 -4.59 -8.25 3.04
C GLN A 84 -4.06 -7.41 1.87
N LEU A 85 -3.55 -6.22 2.16
CA LEU A 85 -3.10 -5.27 1.15
C LEU A 85 -1.57 -5.23 0.96
N ARG A 86 -0.83 -6.16 1.57
CA ARG A 86 0.64 -6.19 1.52
C ARG A 86 1.19 -6.22 0.08
N ASP A 87 0.57 -7.04 -0.75
CA ASP A 87 0.97 -7.28 -2.14
C ASP A 87 0.04 -6.55 -3.14
N ALA A 88 -0.90 -5.75 -2.65
CA ALA A 88 -1.82 -4.99 -3.47
C ALA A 88 -1.27 -3.59 -3.78
N ASN A 89 -1.51 -3.12 -5.01
CA ASN A 89 -1.21 -1.75 -5.41
C ASN A 89 -2.42 -0.82 -5.30
N GLU A 90 -3.61 -1.36 -5.53
CA GLU A 90 -4.87 -0.65 -5.47
C GLU A 90 -5.93 -1.56 -4.86
N VAL A 91 -6.93 -0.95 -4.20
CA VAL A 91 -8.09 -1.66 -3.68
C VAL A 91 -9.32 -0.75 -3.77
N THR A 92 -10.48 -1.33 -4.07
CA THR A 92 -11.76 -0.61 -4.01
C THR A 92 -12.37 -0.76 -2.61
N MET A 93 -13.10 0.27 -2.16
CA MET A 93 -13.78 0.24 -0.85
C MET A 93 -14.82 -0.89 -0.78
N SER A 94 -15.49 -1.19 -1.88
CA SER A 94 -16.45 -2.30 -2.01
C SER A 94 -15.78 -3.66 -1.80
N ASP A 95 -14.66 -3.94 -2.46
CA ASP A 95 -13.93 -5.20 -2.29
C ASP A 95 -13.39 -5.33 -0.87
N LEU A 96 -12.81 -4.26 -0.33
CA LEU A 96 -12.30 -4.25 1.04
C LEU A 96 -13.43 -4.48 2.06
N ARG A 97 -14.59 -3.85 1.88
CA ARG A 97 -15.77 -4.10 2.73
C ARG A 97 -16.21 -5.55 2.68
N ARG A 98 -16.23 -6.16 1.49
CA ARG A 98 -16.62 -7.56 1.33
C ARG A 98 -15.69 -8.47 2.13
N GLN A 99 -14.38 -8.28 2.00
CA GLN A 99 -13.36 -9.05 2.73
C GLN A 99 -13.46 -8.83 4.25
N LEU A 100 -13.66 -7.59 4.70
CA LEU A 100 -13.82 -7.28 6.12
C LEU A 100 -15.11 -7.87 6.71
N ALA A 101 -16.21 -7.85 5.95
CA ALA A 101 -17.48 -8.44 6.38
C ALA A 101 -17.37 -9.97 6.52
N GLU A 102 -16.68 -10.62 5.59
CA GLU A 102 -16.40 -12.06 5.65
C GLU A 102 -15.52 -12.40 6.86
N ALA A 103 -14.40 -11.70 7.04
CA ALA A 103 -13.50 -11.90 8.18
C ALA A 103 -14.19 -11.62 9.53
N SER A 104 -15.10 -10.66 9.58
CA SER A 104 -15.88 -10.38 10.78
C SER A 104 -16.91 -11.48 11.07
N ARG A 105 -17.58 -12.01 10.04
CA ARG A 105 -18.52 -13.13 10.17
C ARG A 105 -17.83 -14.40 10.70
N GLU A 106 -16.58 -14.60 10.31
CA GLU A 106 -15.73 -15.70 10.79
C GLU A 106 -15.08 -15.43 12.15
N GLY A 107 -15.33 -14.27 12.78
CA GLY A 107 -14.79 -13.93 14.10
C GLY A 107 -13.30 -13.58 14.11
N ARG A 108 -12.66 -13.42 12.94
CA ARG A 108 -11.22 -13.06 12.85
C ARG A 108 -10.95 -11.62 13.27
N ILE A 109 -11.90 -10.72 13.02
CA ILE A 109 -11.86 -9.30 13.39
C ILE A 109 -13.23 -8.83 13.90
N PRO A 110 -13.29 -7.77 14.72
CA PRO A 110 -14.55 -7.11 15.00
C PRO A 110 -15.11 -6.44 13.74
N ALA A 111 -16.44 -6.29 13.68
CA ALA A 111 -17.10 -5.60 12.58
C ALA A 111 -16.66 -4.12 12.54
N PRO A 112 -16.23 -3.61 11.38
CA PRO A 112 -16.02 -2.17 11.23
C PRO A 112 -17.33 -1.42 11.48
N ARG A 113 -17.27 -0.32 12.23
CA ARG A 113 -18.42 0.52 12.56
C ARG A 113 -19.05 1.13 11.31
N ASP A 114 -18.22 1.66 10.42
CA ASP A 114 -18.63 2.34 9.19
C ASP A 114 -17.46 2.45 8.19
N ASN A 115 -17.75 3.01 7.01
CA ASN A 115 -16.75 3.28 5.97
C ASN A 115 -15.71 4.32 6.40
N PHE A 116 -16.06 5.21 7.34
CA PHE A 116 -15.16 6.24 7.81
C PHE A 116 -14.02 5.62 8.64
N GLN A 117 -14.32 4.66 9.51
CA GLN A 117 -13.31 3.89 10.23
C GLN A 117 -12.35 3.17 9.28
N ILE A 118 -12.87 2.51 8.24
CA ILE A 118 -12.05 1.81 7.23
C ILE A 118 -11.16 2.81 6.48
N ALA A 119 -11.70 3.96 6.07
CA ALA A 119 -10.95 5.00 5.39
C ALA A 119 -9.86 5.62 6.28
N MET A 120 -10.13 5.82 7.58
CA MET A 120 -9.11 6.28 8.53
C MET A 120 -7.99 5.26 8.72
N LEU A 121 -8.32 3.97 8.83
CA LEU A 121 -7.33 2.91 8.93
C LEU A 121 -6.47 2.83 7.67
N LEU A 122 -7.09 2.87 6.49
CA LEU A 122 -6.36 2.97 5.22
C LEU A 122 -5.40 4.16 5.22
N ARG A 123 -5.86 5.36 5.59
CA ARG A 123 -5.00 6.56 5.64
C ARG A 123 -3.81 6.39 6.59
N ARG A 124 -4.04 5.83 7.79
CA ARG A 124 -2.96 5.54 8.75
C ARG A 124 -1.97 4.50 8.22
N LEU A 125 -2.46 3.53 7.47
CA LEU A 125 -1.64 2.53 6.77
C LEU A 125 -0.95 3.07 5.51
N GLY A 126 -0.99 4.38 5.27
CA GLY A 126 -0.39 5.02 4.10
C GLY A 126 -1.21 4.93 2.82
N TRP A 127 -2.43 4.40 2.83
CA TRP A 127 -3.30 4.33 1.65
C TRP A 127 -4.06 5.64 1.43
N ARG A 128 -4.08 6.12 0.19
CA ARG A 128 -4.76 7.36 -0.20
C ARG A 128 -5.85 7.07 -1.23
N LYS A 129 -6.94 7.81 -1.16
CA LYS A 129 -8.01 7.75 -2.16
C LYS A 129 -7.51 8.41 -3.45
N VAL A 130 -7.51 7.67 -4.55
CA VAL A 130 -7.02 8.12 -5.87
C VAL A 130 -8.15 8.38 -6.87
N GLY A 131 -9.39 8.08 -6.51
CA GLY A 131 -10.56 8.39 -7.33
C GLY A 131 -11.72 7.45 -7.06
N TYR A 132 -12.51 7.22 -8.10
CA TYR A 132 -13.65 6.32 -8.07
C TYR A 132 -13.60 5.35 -9.25
N VAL A 133 -14.09 4.13 -9.04
CA VAL A 133 -14.29 3.13 -10.08
C VAL A 133 -15.79 2.86 -10.18
N LYS A 134 -16.30 2.78 -11.40
CA LYS A 134 -17.69 2.38 -11.65
C LYS A 134 -17.74 0.86 -11.68
N GLU A 135 -18.46 0.29 -10.73
CA GLU A 135 -18.75 -1.14 -10.63
C GLU A 135 -20.22 -1.40 -11.03
N SER A 136 -20.57 -2.66 -11.27
CA SER A 136 -21.89 -3.07 -11.76
C SER A 136 -23.06 -2.59 -10.89
N TYR A 137 -22.82 -2.31 -9.61
CA TYR A 137 -23.83 -1.89 -8.64
C TYR A 137 -23.68 -0.45 -8.14
N GLY A 138 -22.73 0.32 -8.69
CA GLY A 138 -22.52 1.72 -8.30
C GLY A 138 -21.08 2.18 -8.39
N THR A 139 -20.79 3.33 -7.77
CA THR A 139 -19.47 3.94 -7.79
C THR A 139 -18.74 3.65 -6.48
N SER A 140 -17.56 3.02 -6.56
CA SER A 140 -16.74 2.66 -5.41
C SER A 140 -15.51 3.54 -5.32
N ALA A 141 -15.14 3.97 -4.11
CA ALA A 141 -13.91 4.73 -3.91
C ALA A 141 -12.70 3.82 -4.09
N ARG A 142 -11.74 4.26 -4.90
CA ARG A 142 -10.49 3.55 -5.15
C ARG A 142 -9.38 4.12 -4.30
N TYR A 143 -8.67 3.25 -3.61
CA TYR A 143 -7.52 3.57 -2.79
C TYR A 143 -6.28 2.95 -3.41
N ALA A 144 -5.18 3.69 -3.39
CA ALA A 144 -3.87 3.20 -3.73
C ALA A 144 -2.94 3.42 -2.54
N ARG A 145 -1.92 2.59 -2.40
CA ARG A 145 -0.87 2.86 -1.42
C ARG A 145 -0.22 4.19 -1.81
N GLY A 146 -0.02 5.06 -0.82
CA GLY A 146 0.53 6.41 -0.93
C GLY A 146 1.89 6.47 -0.25
N ALA A 147 2.78 7.33 -0.73
CA ALA A 147 3.97 7.67 0.05
C ALA A 147 3.50 8.37 1.32
N VAL A 148 3.96 7.93 2.50
CA VAL A 148 3.87 8.73 3.71
C VAL A 148 4.65 10.00 3.41
N GLN A 149 3.99 11.15 3.42
CA GLN A 149 4.66 12.46 3.34
C GLN A 149 4.98 12.88 4.76
#